data_AF-A0A1Z1W303-F1
#
_entry.id   AF-A0A1Z1W303-F1
#
_cell.length_a   1.000
_cell.length_b   1.000
_cell.length_c   1.000
_cell.angle_alpha   90.00
_cell.angle_beta   90.00
_cell.angle_gamma   90.00
#
_symmetry.space_group_name_H-M   'P 1'
#
loop_
_entity.id
_entity.type
_entity.pdbx_description
1 polymer ?
#
loop_
_entity_poly.entity_id
_entity_poly.type
_entity_poly.pdbx_seq_one_letter_code
_entity_poly.pdbx_strand_id
1 'polypeptide(L)' 'MTTRANPDPGKDATDGAADDALWLSAPEKEAWTGLISLALLLPGRLESPLQQEAGLTLFEYLTLSHVSEAPSAACG' A
#
# COMPACT_ATOMS: atom_id res chain seq x y z
N MET A 1 3.80 -18.07 30.78
CA MET A 1 3.63 -17.14 29.64
C MET A 1 4.63 -16.03 29.82
N THR A 2 5.82 -16.16 29.25
CA THR A 2 6.90 -15.18 29.41
C THR A 2 7.19 -14.60 28.05
N THR A 3 6.81 -13.35 27.82
CA THR A 3 7.19 -12.55 26.65
C THR A 3 8.71 -12.49 26.60
N ARG A 4 9.32 -13.07 25.56
CA ARG A 4 10.76 -12.96 25.33
C ARG A 4 11.05 -11.55 24.83
N ALA A 5 11.82 -10.80 25.62
CA ALA A 5 12.30 -9.46 25.28
C ALA A 5 13.11 -9.49 23.97
N ASN A 6 12.93 -8.44 23.15
CA ASN A 6 13.65 -8.25 21.89
C ASN A 6 15.11 -7.84 22.18
N PRO A 7 16.12 -8.42 21.52
CA PRO A 7 17.51 -8.06 21.77
C PRO A 7 17.88 -6.72 21.09
N ASP A 8 18.78 -6.00 21.73
CA ASP A 8 19.35 -4.72 21.32
C ASP A 8 20.22 -4.89 20.05
N PRO A 9 20.05 -4.05 18.99
CA PRO A 9 20.82 -4.19 17.77
C PRO A 9 22.13 -3.41 17.91
N GLY A 10 23.11 -4.04 18.55
CA GLY A 10 24.38 -3.39 18.81
C GLY A 10 25.55 -4.35 18.85
N LYS A 11 26.28 -4.40 17.73
CA LYS A 11 27.67 -4.85 17.54
C LYS A 11 27.89 -6.33 17.20
N ASP A 12 28.67 -6.51 16.13
CA ASP A 12 29.47 -7.68 15.77
C ASP A 12 28.73 -8.80 14.98
N ALA A 13 28.58 -8.63 13.65
CA ALA A 13 28.34 -9.77 12.74
C ALA A 13 29.01 -9.55 11.39
N THR A 14 30.19 -10.17 11.25
CA THR A 14 30.91 -10.42 10.00
C THR A 14 30.31 -11.66 9.32
N ASP A 15 30.13 -11.59 8.00
CA ASP A 15 29.92 -12.68 7.02
C ASP A 15 29.21 -13.99 7.43
N GLY A 16 28.04 -14.22 6.81
CA GLY A 16 27.61 -15.54 6.36
C GLY A 16 26.62 -16.31 7.26
N ALA A 17 25.33 -15.99 7.15
CA ALA A 17 24.25 -16.97 7.36
C ALA A 17 22.97 -16.50 6.65
N ALA A 18 22.35 -17.42 5.93
CA ALA A 18 21.16 -17.26 5.11
C ALA A 18 19.98 -16.57 5.81
N ASP A 19 19.30 -15.70 5.07
CA ASP A 19 17.83 -15.65 4.96
C ASP A 19 17.03 -15.66 6.28
N ASP A 20 17.56 -15.02 7.32
CA ASP A 20 16.79 -14.68 8.52
C ASP A 20 15.86 -13.54 8.12
N ALA A 21 14.58 -13.86 7.91
CA ALA A 21 13.57 -12.95 7.38
C ALA A 21 13.71 -11.54 8.00
N LEU A 22 14.10 -10.56 7.17
CA LEU A 22 14.24 -9.16 7.54
C LEU A 22 12.87 -8.60 7.92
N TRP A 23 12.52 -8.69 9.20
CA TRP A 23 11.32 -8.08 9.74
C TRP A 23 11.46 -6.56 9.72
N LEU A 24 10.34 -5.87 9.44
CA LEU A 24 10.28 -4.42 9.50
C LEU A 24 10.64 -3.94 10.91
N SER A 25 11.51 -2.94 10.99
CA SER A 25 11.74 -2.16 12.21
C SER A 25 10.44 -1.48 12.66
N ALA A 26 10.40 -1.00 13.90
CA ALA A 26 9.22 -0.29 14.42
C ALA A 26 8.75 0.88 13.52
N PRO A 27 9.61 1.82 13.06
CA PRO A 27 9.18 2.89 12.17
C PRO A 27 8.74 2.40 10.80
N GLU A 28 9.39 1.37 10.24
CA GLU A 28 8.98 0.78 8.95
C GLU A 28 7.61 0.10 9.05
N LYS A 29 7.35 -0.58 10.17
CA LYS A 29 6.05 -1.19 10.45
C LYS A 29 4.96 -0.13 10.59
N GLU A 30 5.23 0.98 11.24
CA GLU A 30 4.28 2.10 11.36
C GLU A 30 3.94 2.68 9.98
N ALA A 31 4.96 2.99 9.17
CA ALA A 31 4.77 3.49 7.81
C ALA A 31 3.99 2.49 6.94
N TRP A 32 4.35 1.21 7.00
CA TRP A 32 3.65 0.14 6.28
C TRP A 32 2.19 0.02 6.72
N THR A 33 1.93 0.13 8.02
CA THR A 33 0.56 0.09 8.57
C THR A 33 -0.26 1.28 8.09
N GLY A 34 0.34 2.47 8.01
CA GLY A 34 -0.29 3.65 7.43
C GLY A 34 -0.66 3.45 5.97
N LEU A 35 0.29 2.97 5.15
CA LEU A 35 0.08 2.71 3.73
C LEU A 35 -1.03 1.69 3.49
N ILE A 36 -1.01 0.55 4.18
CA ILE A 36 -2.03 -0.49 4.00
C ILE A 36 -3.40 -0.02 4.49
N SER A 37 -3.45 0.82 5.53
CA SER A 37 -4.71 1.42 5.99
C SER A 37 -5.33 2.28 4.91
N LEU A 38 -4.53 3.09 4.21
CA LEU A 38 -5.02 3.88 3.08
C LEU A 38 -5.49 2.98 1.94
N ALA A 39 -4.69 1.98 1.56
CA ALA A 39 -5.02 1.08 0.46
C ALA A 39 -6.33 0.29 0.69
N LEU A 40 -6.63 -0.07 1.94
CA LEU A 40 -7.83 -0.84 2.28
C LEU A 40 -9.06 0.04 2.56
N LEU A 41 -8.88 1.20 3.18
CA LEU A 41 -10.01 2.03 3.63
C LEU A 41 -10.43 3.08 2.60
N LEU A 42 -9.47 3.63 1.84
CA LEU A 42 -9.76 4.70 0.89
C LEU A 42 -10.73 4.26 -0.23
N PRO A 43 -10.61 3.06 -0.84
CA PRO A 43 -11.52 2.65 -1.91
C PRO A 43 -12.99 2.68 -1.48
N GLY A 44 -13.31 2.13 -0.31
CA GLY A 44 -14.68 2.13 0.21
C GLY A 44 -15.21 3.52 0.56
N ARG A 45 -14.31 4.46 0.91
CA ARG A 45 -14.69 5.87 1.14
C ARG A 45 -14.96 6.63 -0.16
N LEU A 46 -14.29 6.27 -1.24
CA LEU A 46 -14.50 6.88 -2.56
C LEU A 46 -15.70 6.28 -3.30
N GLU A 47 -16.04 5.01 -3.05
CA GLU A 47 -17.16 4.32 -3.70
C GLU A 47 -18.50 5.05 -3.51
N SER A 48 -18.85 5.37 -2.25
CA SER A 48 -20.16 5.96 -1.92
C SER A 48 -20.42 7.31 -2.61
N PRO A 49 -19.53 8.33 -2.56
CA PRO A 49 -19.77 9.59 -3.24
C PRO A 49 -19.81 9.41 -4.77
N LEU A 50 -18.95 8.55 -5.32
CA LEU A 50 -18.86 8.32 -6.76
C LEU A 50 -20.14 7.66 -7.32
N GLN A 51 -20.68 6.69 -6.58
CA GLN A 51 -21.96 6.07 -6.90
C GLN A 51 -23.15 7.04 -6.77
N GLN A 52 -23.13 7.94 -5.78
CA GLN A 52 -24.20 8.91 -5.55
C GLN A 52 -24.21 10.06 -6.57
N GLU A 53 -23.04 10.57 -6.93
CA GLU A 53 -22.91 11.76 -7.78
C GLU A 53 -22.83 11.43 -9.27
N ALA A 54 -22.18 10.33 -9.63
CA ALA A 54 -21.93 9.95 -11.02
C ALA A 54 -22.58 8.63 -11.44
N GLY A 55 -23.15 7.87 -10.49
CA GLY A 55 -23.74 6.56 -10.78
C GLY A 55 -22.70 5.49 -11.15
N LEU A 56 -21.42 5.77 -10.94
CA LEU A 56 -20.30 4.91 -11.31
C LEU A 56 -19.74 4.19 -10.08
N THR A 57 -19.22 3.00 -10.30
CA THR A 57 -18.32 2.36 -9.34
C THR A 57 -16.92 2.95 -9.44
N LEU A 58 -16.11 2.81 -8.38
CA LEU A 58 -14.72 3.24 -8.40
C LEU A 58 -13.92 2.55 -9.52
N PHE A 59 -14.21 1.28 -9.80
CA PHE A 59 -13.58 0.53 -10.89
C PHE A 59 -13.89 1.14 -12.29
N GLU A 60 -15.15 1.48 -12.54
CA GLU A 60 -15.56 2.10 -13.80
C GLU A 60 -14.92 3.48 -13.96
N TYR A 61 -14.88 4.27 -12.89
CA TYR A 61 -14.22 5.57 -12.90
C TYR A 61 -12.74 5.45 -13.26
N LEU A 62 -11.99 4.56 -12.62
CA LEU A 62 -10.56 4.36 -12.91
C LEU A 62 -10.34 3.91 -14.36
N THR A 63 -11.21 3.03 -14.87
CA THR A 63 -11.17 2.59 -16.28
C THR A 63 -11.38 3.78 -17.23
N LEU A 64 -12.38 4.62 -16.97
CA LEU A 64 -12.67 5.81 -17.78
C LEU A 64 -11.55 6.86 -17.68
N SER A 65 -10.94 7.03 -16.50
CA SER A 65 -9.79 7.92 -16.29
C SER A 65 -8.61 7.51 -17.16
N HIS A 66 -8.26 6.22 -17.18
CA HIS A 66 -7.20 5.70 -18.05
C HIS A 66 -7.49 5.93 -19.54
N VAL A 67 -8.75 5.80 -19.98
CA VAL A 67 -9.16 6.09 -21.36
C VAL A 67 -9.09 7.59 -21.67
N SER A 68 -9.45 8.45 -20.71
CA SER A 68 -9.36 9.90 -20.85
C SER A 68 -7.92 10.40 -20.98
N GLU A 69 -6.97 9.68 -20.40
CA GLU A 69 -5.53 9.99 -20.47
C GLU A 69 -4.85 9.36 -21.69
N ALA A 70 -5.55 8.47 -22.41
CA ALA A 70 -5.02 7.93 -23.64
C ALA A 70 -4.80 9.10 -24.63
N PRO A 71 -3.61 9.19 -25.25
CA PRO A 71 -3.39 10.17 -26.30
C PRO A 71 -4.47 9.92 -27.35
N SER A 72 -5.25 10.96 -27.69
CA SER A 72 -6.23 10.87 -28.76
C SER A 72 -5.50 10.27 -29.95
N ALA A 73 -5.85 9.02 -30.31
CA ALA A 73 -5.21 8.35 -31.42
C ALA A 73 -5.35 9.31 -32.59
N ALA A 74 -4.19 9.79 -33.06
CA ALA A 74 -4.05 10.94 -33.94
C ALA A 74 -5.15 10.90 -34.99
N CYS A 75 -5.97 11.95 -35.01
CA CYS A 75 -6.74 12.26 -36.20
C CYS A 75 -5.71 12.45 -37.32
N GLY A 76 -5.62 11.46 -38.19
CA GLY A 76 -4.86 11.43 -39.44
C GLY A 76 -5.82 11.13 -40.57
#